data_AF-A0A1E5BB13-F1
#
_entry.id   AF-A0A1E5BB13-F1
#
_cell.length_a   1.000
_cell.length_b   1.000
_cell.length_c   1.000
_cell.angle_alpha   90.00
_cell.angle_beta   90.00
_cell.angle_gamma   90.00
#
_symmetry.space_group_name_H-M   'P 1'
#
loop_
_entity.id
_entity.type
_entity.pdbx_description
1 polymer ?
#
loop_
_entity_poly.entity_id
_entity_poly.type
_entity_poly.pdbx_seq_one_letter_code
_entity_poly.pdbx_strand_id
1 'polypeptide(L)'
;MNPSDIIVPIELQVQSIEEAHRIDEPQLDDSVEGLQALSYKLRDAYRSERERLEVTEVELNRSRIFMVDKNGNMRIVPLMSEH
;
A
#
# COMPACT_ATOMS: atom_id res chain seq x y z
N MET A 1 -24.08 -0.55 2.13
CA MET A 1 -23.04 -1.30 1.41
C MET A 1 -23.09 -0.85 -0.03
N ASN A 2 -22.00 -0.25 -0.53
CA ASN A 2 -21.94 0.24 -1.90
C ASN A 2 -21.55 -0.92 -2.83
N PRO A 3 -22.16 -1.05 -4.02
CA PRO A 3 -21.84 -2.13 -4.97
C PRO A 3 -20.41 -2.07 -5.53
N SER A 4 -19.66 -0.99 -5.25
CA SER A 4 -18.27 -0.78 -5.64
C SER A 4 -17.25 -1.58 -4.81
N ASP A 5 -17.69 -2.22 -3.72
CA ASP A 5 -16.81 -2.99 -2.83
C ASP A 5 -16.70 -4.47 -3.22
N ILE A 6 -17.32 -4.88 -4.35
CA ILE A 6 -17.19 -6.24 -4.87
C ILE A 6 -15.90 -6.32 -5.68
N ILE A 7 -14.84 -6.86 -5.06
CA ILE A 7 -13.60 -7.21 -5.75
C ILE A 7 -13.92 -8.38 -6.68
N VAL A 8 -14.07 -8.08 -7.99
CA VAL A 8 -14.28 -9.11 -9.02
C VAL A 8 -12.95 -9.78 -9.35
N PRO A 9 -12.87 -11.12 -9.40
CA PRO A 9 -11.66 -11.82 -9.79
C PRO A 9 -11.28 -11.52 -11.25
N ILE A 10 -9.97 -11.32 -11.46
CA ILE A 10 -9.35 -10.83 -12.70
C ILE A 10 -9.75 -11.66 -13.94
N GLU A 11 -10.03 -12.95 -13.78
CA GLU A 11 -10.39 -13.88 -14.85
C GLU A 11 -11.68 -13.49 -15.58
N LEU A 12 -12.65 -12.87 -14.90
CA LEU A 12 -13.91 -12.42 -15.52
C LEU A 12 -13.75 -11.14 -16.35
N GLN A 13 -12.67 -10.36 -16.14
CA GLN A 13 -12.41 -9.14 -16.92
C GLN A 13 -11.80 -9.46 -18.29
N VAL A 14 -11.08 -10.59 -18.41
CA VAL A 14 -10.34 -10.97 -19.63
C VAL A 14 -11.28 -11.21 -20.81
N GLN A 15 -12.48 -11.75 -20.58
CA GLN A 15 -13.45 -12.04 -21.66
C GLN A 15 -13.98 -10.79 -22.37
N SER A 16 -13.95 -9.63 -21.72
CA SER A 16 -14.39 -8.36 -22.32
C SER A 16 -13.34 -7.70 -23.22
N ILE A 17 -12.09 -8.17 -23.19
CA ILE A 17 -10.95 -7.55 -23.88
C ILE A 17 -10.81 -8.06 -25.33
N GLU A 18 -11.26 -9.29 -25.62
CA GLU A 18 -11.10 -9.90 -26.95
C GLU A 18 -11.99 -9.26 -28.03
N GLU A 19 -13.14 -8.69 -27.67
CA GLU A 19 -14.07 -8.05 -28.62
C GLU A 19 -13.64 -6.64 -29.07
N ALA A 20 -12.64 -6.03 -28.44
CA ALA A 20 -12.20 -4.66 -28.74
C ALA A 20 -11.06 -4.56 -29.78
N HIS A 21 -10.60 -5.68 -30.36
CA HIS A 21 -9.41 -5.71 -31.23
C HIS A 21 -9.67 -5.28 -32.70
N ARG A 22 -10.51 -4.27 -32.93
CA ARG A 22 -10.72 -3.70 -34.27
C ARG A 22 -10.95 -2.19 -34.26
N ILE A 23 -9.95 -1.43 -33.84
CA ILE A 23 -9.88 0.02 -34.06
C ILE A 23 -8.45 0.35 -34.49
N ASP A 24 -8.33 1.00 -35.65
CA ASP A 24 -7.09 1.44 -36.30
C ASP A 24 -6.09 2.08 -35.32
N GLU A 25 -4.79 1.76 -35.50
CA GLU A 25 -3.70 2.30 -34.69
C GLU A 25 -3.68 3.84 -34.68
N PRO A 26 -3.81 4.49 -33.52
CA PRO A 26 -3.43 5.88 -33.37
C PRO A 26 -1.92 5.98 -33.09
N GLN A 27 -1.25 6.90 -33.79
CA GLN A 27 0.17 7.22 -33.54
C GLN A 27 0.38 7.67 -32.09
N LEU A 28 1.20 6.93 -31.34
CA LEU A 28 1.51 7.11 -29.92
C LEU A 28 3.02 7.14 -29.74
N ASP A 29 3.65 8.27 -29.45
CA ASP A 29 5.12 8.22 -29.28
C ASP A 29 5.79 9.29 -28.41
N ASP A 30 5.17 9.79 -27.35
CA ASP A 30 5.94 10.54 -26.32
C ASP A 30 5.21 10.61 -24.97
N SER A 31 3.88 10.74 -24.99
CA SER A 31 3.08 10.89 -23.76
C SER A 31 2.84 9.57 -23.01
N VAL A 32 2.88 8.43 -23.70
CA VAL A 32 2.60 7.10 -23.10
C VAL A 32 3.80 6.56 -22.34
N GLU A 33 5.02 6.77 -22.83
CA GLU A 33 6.23 6.39 -22.08
C GLU A 33 6.33 7.14 -20.75
N GLY A 34 6.03 8.45 -20.74
CA GLY A 34 6.00 9.25 -19.52
C GLY A 34 4.97 8.76 -18.50
N LEU A 35 3.79 8.34 -18.97
CA LEU A 35 2.71 7.82 -18.11
C LEU A 35 3.06 6.45 -17.53
N GLN A 36 3.68 5.58 -18.34
CA GLN A 36 4.18 4.29 -17.89
C GLN A 36 5.30 4.46 -16.86
N ALA A 37 6.28 5.34 -17.12
CA ALA A 37 7.36 5.62 -16.18
C ALA A 37 6.85 6.16 -14.83
N LEU A 38 5.86 7.06 -14.87
CA LEU A 38 5.21 7.56 -13.65
C LEU A 38 4.46 6.45 -12.89
N SER A 39 3.73 5.59 -13.61
CA SER A 39 3.02 4.45 -13.03
C SER A 39 3.98 3.48 -12.33
N TYR A 40 5.11 3.15 -12.97
CA TYR A 40 6.15 2.33 -12.37
C TYR A 40 6.73 2.97 -11.12
N LYS A 41 7.04 4.27 -11.16
CA LYS A 41 7.56 5.02 -10.01
C LYS A 41 6.58 5.05 -8.84
N LEU A 42 5.29 5.29 -9.10
CA LEU A 42 4.26 5.30 -8.07
C LEU A 42 4.08 3.91 -7.44
N ARG A 43 4.08 2.86 -8.26
CA ARG A 43 3.97 1.48 -7.77
C ARG A 43 5.15 1.09 -6.89
N ASP A 44 6.35 1.47 -7.30
CA ASP A 44 7.57 1.19 -6.55
C ASP A 44 7.61 1.97 -5.23
N ALA A 45 7.28 3.27 -5.27
CA ALA A 45 7.17 4.10 -4.07
C ALA A 45 6.11 3.55 -3.09
N TYR A 46 4.95 3.12 -3.59
CA TYR A 46 3.92 2.49 -2.76
C TYR A 46 4.41 1.19 -2.14
N ARG A 47 5.05 0.31 -2.91
CA ARG A 47 5.59 -0.96 -2.39
C ARG A 47 6.60 -0.68 -1.27
N SER A 48 7.55 0.22 -1.51
CA SER A 48 8.58 0.60 -0.55
C SER A 48 7.96 1.17 0.73
N GLU A 49 7.00 2.09 0.63
CA GLU A 49 6.37 2.70 1.80
C GLU A 49 5.53 1.68 2.58
N ARG A 50 4.84 0.77 1.89
CA ARG A 50 4.07 -0.31 2.53
C ARG A 50 4.98 -1.23 3.35
N GLU A 51 6.12 -1.63 2.81
CA GLU A 51 7.11 -2.45 3.52
C GLU A 51 7.69 -1.71 4.74
N ARG A 52 8.00 -0.41 4.58
CA ARG A 52 8.49 0.43 5.68
C ARG A 52 7.46 0.55 6.81
N LEU A 53 6.19 0.73 6.47
CA LEU A 53 5.09 0.83 7.44
C LEU A 53 4.88 -0.48 8.20
N GLU A 54 4.92 -1.62 7.51
CA GLU A 54 4.81 -2.94 8.13
C GLU A 54 5.90 -3.16 9.19
N VAL A 55 7.16 -2.84 8.85
CA VAL A 55 8.28 -2.93 9.80
C VAL A 55 8.06 -1.98 10.99
N THR A 56 7.69 -0.73 10.72
CA THR A 56 7.45 0.28 11.75
C THR A 56 6.34 -0.17 12.71
N GLU A 57 5.24 -0.73 12.21
CA GLU A 57 4.13 -1.21 13.01
C GLU A 57 4.55 -2.37 13.94
N VAL A 58 5.31 -3.33 13.41
CA VAL A 58 5.85 -4.44 14.20
C VAL A 58 6.80 -3.93 15.29
N GLU A 59 7.68 -2.99 14.97
CA GLU A 59 8.62 -2.40 15.93
C GLU A 59 7.91 -1.61 17.03
N LEU A 60 6.90 -0.80 16.68
CA LEU A 60 6.08 -0.08 17.65
C LEU A 60 5.32 -1.03 18.56
N ASN A 61 4.74 -2.12 18.02
CA ASN A 61 4.02 -3.11 18.80
C ASN A 61 4.94 -3.87 19.78
N ARG A 62 6.19 -4.12 19.38
CA ARG A 62 7.21 -4.78 20.22
C ARG A 62 7.87 -3.85 21.22
N SER A 63 7.91 -2.56 20.93
CA SER A 63 8.57 -1.57 21.78
C SER A 63 7.79 -1.38 23.07
N ARG A 64 8.44 -1.63 24.22
CA ARG A 64 7.89 -1.40 25.55
C ARG A 64 8.94 -0.69 26.40
N ILE A 65 8.58 0.45 26.97
CA ILE A 65 9.44 1.14 27.93
C ILE A 65 9.03 0.69 29.33
N PHE A 66 10.03 0.25 30.10
CA PHE A 66 9.88 -0.05 31.52
C PHE A 66 10.61 1.01 32.34
N MET A 67 9.94 1.54 33.36
CA MET A 67 10.51 2.45 34.34
C MET A 67 10.69 1.71 35.66
N VAL A 68 11.83 1.87 36.30
CA VAL A 68 12.11 1.32 37.64
C VAL A 68 12.08 2.47 38.64
N ASP A 69 11.23 2.35 39.67
CA ASP A 69 11.17 3.36 40.74
C ASP A 69 12.29 3.16 41.78
N LYS A 70 12.42 4.11 42.72
CA LYS A 70 13.40 4.07 43.82
C LYS A 70 13.28 2.85 44.75
N ASN A 71 12.15 2.15 44.73
CA ASN A 71 11.89 0.97 45.52
C ASN A 71 12.11 -0.33 44.70
N GLY A 72 12.51 -0.21 43.43
CA GLY A 72 12.75 -1.34 42.53
C GLY A 72 11.51 -1.85 41.80
N ASN A 73 10.36 -1.16 41.88
CA ASN A 73 9.16 -1.61 41.18
C ASN A 73 9.21 -1.23 39.70
N MET A 74 8.87 -2.18 38.83
CA MET A 74 8.75 -1.95 37.40
C MET A 74 7.35 -1.41 37.04
N ARG A 75 7.32 -0.38 36.19
CA ARG A 75 6.09 0.18 35.59
C ARG A 75 6.24 0.28 34.09
N ILE A 76 5.19 -0.08 33.35
CA ILE A 76 5.15 0.08 31.90
C ILE A 76 4.80 1.53 31.58
N VAL A 77 5.57 2.16 30.71
CA VAL A 77 5.29 3.49 30.17
C VAL A 77 4.69 3.32 28.78
N PRO A 78 3.45 3.76 28.54
CA PRO A 78 2.85 3.70 27.21
C PRO A 78 3.61 4.64 26.26
N LEU A 79 3.89 4.15 25.04
CA LEU A 79 4.57 4.92 23.99
C LEU A 79 3.64 5.86 23.23
N MET A 80 2.36 5.53 23.18
CA MET A 80 1.34 6.28 22.45
C MET A 80 0.44 6.97 23.47
N SER A 81 0.30 8.29 23.34
CA SER A 81 -0.79 9.02 24.00
C SER A 81 -2.09 8.63 23.30
N GLU A 82 -3.09 8.17 24.04
CA GLU A 82 -4.43 7.91 23.49
C GLU A 82 -4.98 9.23 22.90
N HIS A 83 -5.03 9.31 21.57
CA HIS A 83 -5.66 10.37 20.80
C HIS A 83 -6.49 9.74 19.68
#